data_AF-A0A843A515-F1
#
_entry.id   AF-A0A843A515-F1
#
_cell.length_a   1.000
_cell.length_b   1.000
_cell.length_c   1.000
_cell.angle_alpha   90.00
_cell.angle_beta   90.00
_cell.angle_gamma   90.00
#
_symmetry.space_group_name_H-M   'P 1'
#
loop_
_entity.id
_entity.type
_entity.pdbx_description
1 polymer ?
#
loop_
_entity_poly.entity_id
_entity_poly.type
_entity_poly.pdbx_seq_one_letter_code
_entity_poly.pdbx_strand_id
1 'polypeptide(L)'
;MKKQVFIIDTSAILSGRPIRFDNVSIVTTPAVSDELSPGGRDFRTFELLKETGLAIHEPSKEAINRVKKTAQETGDDRRLSFADVEVVALAIDINKEPDQEATILTDDYSIQNVASTLQIKFQGFSQKGITKKFKWVSRCPGCKKQFNEITKICPICGTITKSSLLHKKNL
;
A
#
# COMPACT_ATOMS: atom_id res chain seq x y z
N MET A 1 -21.34 6.10 16.45
CA MET A 1 -20.44 6.21 15.27
C MET A 1 -19.10 5.63 15.68
N LYS A 2 -18.51 4.73 14.89
CA LYS A 2 -17.20 4.14 15.21
C LYS A 2 -16.10 5.18 15.07
N LYS A 3 -15.13 5.18 16.00
CA LYS A 3 -13.93 6.00 15.93
C LYS A 3 -13.03 5.45 14.82
N GLN A 4 -12.72 6.28 13.83
CA GLN A 4 -11.79 5.91 12.76
C GLN A 4 -10.36 5.90 13.30
N VAL A 5 -9.60 4.89 12.90
CA VAL A 5 -8.17 4.78 13.19
C VAL A 5 -7.43 4.55 11.88
N PHE A 6 -6.56 5.48 11.52
CA PHE A 6 -5.74 5.37 10.32
C PHE A 6 -4.39 4.73 10.66
N ILE A 7 -4.05 3.67 9.92
CA ILE A 7 -2.76 3.00 10.06
C ILE A 7 -1.86 3.47 8.92
N ILE A 8 -0.72 4.02 9.27
CA ILE A 8 0.24 4.56 8.31
C ILE A 8 1.31 3.50 8.02
N ASP A 9 1.45 3.19 6.74
CA ASP A 9 2.54 2.42 6.14
C ASP A 9 3.75 3.34 5.81
N THR A 10 4.94 2.77 5.64
CA THR A 10 6.15 3.49 5.20
C THR A 10 5.87 4.26 3.92
N SER A 11 5.18 3.65 2.94
CA SER A 11 4.83 4.30 1.67
C SER A 11 4.01 5.59 1.85
N ALA A 12 3.15 5.62 2.86
CA ALA A 12 2.35 6.79 3.24
C ALA A 12 3.22 7.92 3.84
N ILE A 13 4.22 7.59 4.65
CA ILE A 13 5.19 8.55 5.23
C ILE A 13 6.06 9.17 4.12
N LEU A 14 6.55 8.32 3.20
CA LEU A 14 7.40 8.72 2.07
C LEU A 14 6.71 9.66 1.08
N SER A 15 5.37 9.72 1.09
CA SER A 15 4.61 10.57 0.17
C SER A 15 4.84 12.07 0.40
N GLY A 16 5.36 12.47 1.57
CA GLY A 16 5.67 13.86 1.93
C GLY A 16 4.45 14.79 1.96
N ARG A 17 3.23 14.23 1.94
CA ARG A 17 2.00 15.01 1.93
C ARG A 17 1.52 15.29 3.35
N PRO A 18 0.94 16.47 3.61
CA PRO A 18 0.41 16.80 4.92
C PRO A 18 -0.74 15.86 5.27
N ILE A 19 -0.51 15.01 6.28
CA ILE A 19 -1.53 14.14 6.86
C ILE A 19 -2.26 14.98 7.90
N ARG A 20 -3.38 15.59 7.51
CA ARG A 20 -4.26 16.32 8.42
C ARG A 20 -5.56 15.55 8.57
N PHE A 21 -5.72 14.91 9.72
CA PHE A 21 -6.97 14.26 10.09
C PHE A 21 -7.50 14.91 11.37
N ASP A 22 -8.45 15.83 11.24
CA ASP A 22 -9.15 16.39 12.39
C ASP A 22 -10.01 15.28 13.03
N ASN A 23 -9.87 15.08 14.35
CA ASN A 23 -10.61 14.08 15.14
C ASN A 23 -10.37 12.60 14.76
N VAL A 24 -9.20 12.24 14.24
CA VAL A 24 -8.88 10.84 13.91
C VAL A 24 -7.60 10.37 14.60
N SER A 25 -7.61 9.13 15.08
CA SER A 25 -6.40 8.52 15.66
C SER A 25 -5.52 7.97 14.55
N ILE A 26 -4.23 8.33 14.59
CA ILE A 26 -3.25 7.88 13.62
C ILE A 26 -2.25 6.98 14.33
N VAL A 27 -2.01 5.81 13.78
CA VAL A 27 -1.10 4.82 14.36
C VAL A 27 -0.17 4.23 13.30
N THR A 28 0.95 3.66 13.73
CA THR A 28 1.83 2.84 12.91
C THR A 28 2.48 1.73 13.75
N THR A 29 3.32 0.91 13.14
CA THR A 29 3.96 -0.23 13.82
C THR A 29 5.44 0.02 14.10
N PRO A 30 6.03 -0.73 15.05
CA PRO A 30 7.48 -0.66 15.30
C PRO A 30 8.31 -0.97 14.06
N ALA A 31 7.94 -1.98 13.26
CA ALA A 31 8.70 -2.31 12.05
C ALA A 31 8.76 -1.14 11.05
N VAL A 32 7.66 -0.41 10.86
CA VAL A 32 7.64 0.80 10.01
C VAL A 32 8.57 1.88 10.58
N SER A 33 8.59 2.05 11.90
CA SER A 33 9.52 2.98 12.56
C SER A 33 10.98 2.59 12.34
N ASP A 34 11.28 1.29 12.37
CA ASP A 34 12.65 0.77 12.27
C ASP A 34 13.20 0.83 10.84
N GLU A 35 12.33 0.87 9.82
CA GLU A 35 12.73 1.08 8.43
C GLU A 35 13.28 2.49 8.16
N LEU A 36 12.93 3.46 9.01
CA LEU A 36 13.27 4.87 8.80
C LEU A 36 14.69 5.19 9.32
N SER A 37 15.60 5.43 8.38
CA SER A 37 16.98 5.77 8.68
C SER A 37 17.11 7.18 9.33
N PRO A 38 17.77 7.32 10.49
CA PRO A 38 17.94 8.59 11.18
C PRO A 38 18.57 9.68 10.31
N GLY A 39 18.09 10.91 10.46
CA GLY A 39 18.65 12.11 9.81
C GLY A 39 18.17 12.38 8.37
N GLY A 40 17.48 11.42 7.74
CA GLY A 40 16.84 11.59 6.43
C GLY A 40 15.59 12.47 6.45
N ARG A 41 15.11 12.89 5.27
CA ARG A 41 13.85 13.66 5.13
C ARG A 41 12.66 12.90 5.72
N ASP A 42 12.61 11.60 5.46
CA ASP A 42 11.47 10.76 5.83
C ASP A 42 11.43 10.54 7.34
N PHE A 43 12.59 10.37 7.97
CA PHE A 43 12.73 10.33 9.42
C PHE A 43 12.26 11.63 10.09
N ARG A 44 12.64 12.81 9.57
CA ARG A 44 12.15 14.09 10.08
C ARG A 44 10.63 14.25 9.93
N THR A 45 10.08 13.73 8.84
CA THR A 45 8.62 13.74 8.60
C THR A 45 7.91 12.85 9.61
N PHE A 46 8.48 11.67 9.88
CA PHE A 46 7.99 10.76 10.90
C PHE A 46 8.08 11.33 12.33
N GLU A 47 9.19 12.00 12.67
CA GLU A 47 9.34 12.71 13.95
C GLU A 47 8.25 13.78 14.13
N LEU A 48 8.00 14.60 13.09
CA LEU A 48 6.92 15.58 13.12
C LEU A 48 5.55 14.90 13.30
N LEU A 49 5.28 13.79 12.60
CA LEU A 49 4.04 13.04 12.76
C LEU A 49 3.86 12.56 14.20
N LYS A 50 4.92 12.04 14.84
CA LYS A 50 4.90 11.64 16.26
C LYS A 50 4.59 12.81 17.17
N GLU A 51 5.22 13.97 16.97
CA GLU A 51 4.93 15.19 17.74
C GLU A 51 3.47 15.64 17.58
N THR A 52 2.89 15.44 16.40
CA THR A 52 1.48 15.80 16.11
C THR A 52 0.45 14.74 16.51
N GLY A 53 0.88 13.62 17.10
CA GLY A 53 -0.02 12.61 17.68
C GLY A 53 -0.06 11.23 17.00
N LEU A 54 0.90 10.92 16.10
CA LEU A 54 1.10 9.55 15.62
C LEU A 54 1.58 8.65 16.77
N ALA A 55 0.82 7.60 17.07
CA ALA A 55 1.20 6.60 18.06
C ALA A 55 1.78 5.33 17.41
N ILE A 56 2.71 4.68 18.10
CA ILE A 56 3.27 3.39 17.64
C ILE A 56 2.62 2.28 18.47
N HIS A 57 2.02 1.31 17.80
CA HIS A 57 1.36 0.17 18.42
C HIS A 57 1.87 -1.14 17.82
N GLU A 58 2.21 -2.08 18.69
CA GLU A 58 2.60 -3.43 18.28
C GLU A 58 1.35 -4.30 18.09
N PRO A 59 1.22 -5.02 16.96
CA PRO A 59 0.13 -5.96 16.76
C PRO A 59 0.32 -7.24 17.59
N SER A 60 -0.79 -7.91 17.89
CA SER A 60 -0.79 -9.20 18.55
C SER A 60 -0.22 -10.29 17.64
N LYS A 61 0.46 -11.27 18.27
CA LYS A 61 0.97 -12.47 17.58
C LYS A 61 -0.13 -13.24 16.86
N GLU A 62 -1.34 -13.24 17.42
CA GLU A 62 -2.51 -13.87 16.81
C GLU A 62 -2.86 -13.20 15.47
N ALA A 63 -2.93 -11.86 15.45
CA ALA A 63 -3.19 -11.10 14.24
C ALA A 63 -2.09 -11.33 13.19
N ILE A 64 -0.81 -11.30 13.60
CA ILE A 64 0.33 -11.58 12.71
C ILE A 64 0.18 -12.96 12.05
N ASN A 65 -0.12 -14.00 12.82
CA ASN A 65 -0.29 -15.35 12.28
C ASN A 65 -1.47 -15.45 11.32
N ARG A 66 -2.57 -14.74 11.62
CA ARG A 66 -3.74 -14.68 10.74
C ARG A 66 -3.42 -14.01 9.41
N VAL A 67 -2.66 -12.91 9.42
CA VAL A 67 -2.20 -12.24 8.19
C VAL A 67 -1.30 -13.16 7.38
N LYS A 68 -0.32 -13.81 8.01
CA LYS A 68 0.59 -14.75 7.32
C LYS A 68 -0.16 -15.89 6.64
N LYS A 69 -1.15 -16.48 7.32
CA LYS A 69 -1.99 -17.53 6.74
C LYS A 69 -2.78 -16.99 5.54
N THR A 70 -3.36 -15.80 5.67
CA THR A 70 -4.13 -15.19 4.58
C THR A 70 -3.25 -14.84 3.38
N ALA A 71 -2.04 -14.35 3.63
CA ALA A 71 -1.05 -14.07 2.57
C ALA A 71 -0.64 -15.33 1.80
N GLN A 72 -0.57 -16.48 2.47
CA GLN A 72 -0.33 -17.77 1.80
C GLN A 72 -1.52 -18.19 0.94
N GLU A 73 -2.76 -17.93 1.40
CA GLU A 73 -3.98 -18.21 0.63
C GLU A 73 -4.11 -17.31 -0.60
N THR A 74 -3.70 -16.04 -0.52
CA THR A 74 -3.72 -15.11 -1.67
C THR A 74 -2.48 -15.23 -2.57
N GLY A 75 -1.42 -15.90 -2.10
CA GLY A 75 -0.14 -16.01 -2.81
C GLY A 75 0.74 -14.75 -2.73
N ASP A 76 0.49 -13.86 -1.77
CA ASP A 76 1.26 -12.63 -1.51
C ASP A 76 2.34 -12.81 -0.43
N ASP A 77 2.45 -13.99 0.19
CA ASP A 77 3.41 -14.31 1.26
C ASP A 77 4.87 -14.00 0.90
N ARG A 78 5.23 -14.16 -0.39
CA ARG A 78 6.58 -13.87 -0.89
C ARG A 78 6.83 -12.39 -1.20
N ARG A 79 5.79 -11.56 -1.19
CA ARG A 79 5.86 -10.13 -1.53
C ARG A 79 5.75 -9.24 -0.31
N LEU A 80 4.94 -9.64 0.67
CA LEU A 80 4.77 -8.89 1.91
C LEU A 80 6.05 -8.94 2.75
N SER A 81 6.57 -7.78 3.08
CA SER A 81 7.62 -7.59 4.08
C SER A 81 7.10 -7.83 5.49
N PHE A 82 8.01 -7.85 6.47
CA PHE A 82 7.62 -7.93 7.87
C PHE A 82 6.79 -6.71 8.32
N ALA A 83 7.16 -5.51 7.89
CA ALA A 83 6.42 -4.28 8.17
C ALA A 83 5.00 -4.33 7.58
N ASP A 84 4.85 -4.81 6.35
CA ASP A 84 3.53 -4.96 5.71
C ASP A 84 2.62 -5.90 6.51
N VAL A 85 3.18 -7.01 7.00
CA VAL A 85 2.45 -7.97 7.84
C VAL A 85 2.01 -7.33 9.15
N GLU A 86 2.89 -6.55 9.80
CA GLU A 86 2.53 -5.84 11.03
C GLU A 86 1.43 -4.80 10.81
N VAL A 87 1.50 -4.03 9.72
CA VAL A 87 0.51 -3.01 9.38
C VAL A 87 -0.89 -3.62 9.23
N VAL A 88 -1.00 -4.73 8.50
CA VAL A 88 -2.29 -5.43 8.33
C VAL A 88 -2.73 -6.08 9.64
N ALA A 89 -1.80 -6.63 10.42
CA ALA A 89 -2.12 -7.27 11.70
C ALA A 89 -2.65 -6.25 12.72
N LEU A 90 -2.07 -5.05 12.76
CA LEU A 90 -2.53 -3.98 13.63
C LEU A 90 -3.98 -3.57 13.29
N ALA A 91 -4.34 -3.59 12.00
CA ALA A 91 -5.71 -3.33 11.57
C ALA A 91 -6.70 -4.38 12.05
N ILE A 92 -6.30 -5.65 12.11
CA ILE A 92 -7.13 -6.72 12.69
C ILE A 92 -7.40 -6.42 14.16
N ASP A 93 -6.36 -6.08 14.93
CA ASP A 93 -6.51 -5.86 16.37
C ASP A 93 -7.36 -4.63 16.69
N ILE A 94 -7.19 -3.54 15.95
CA ILE A 94 -8.06 -2.36 16.09
C ILE A 94 -9.51 -2.72 15.76
N ASN A 95 -9.76 -3.52 14.73
CA ASN A 95 -11.11 -3.94 14.36
C ASN A 95 -11.74 -4.95 15.33
N LYS A 96 -10.98 -5.54 16.28
CA LYS A 96 -11.56 -6.33 17.37
C LYS A 96 -12.34 -5.46 18.35
N GLU A 97 -11.94 -4.20 18.51
CA GLU A 97 -12.63 -3.25 19.38
C GLU A 97 -13.95 -2.81 18.72
N PRO A 98 -15.10 -2.95 19.40
CA PRO A 98 -16.41 -2.71 18.79
C PRO A 98 -16.62 -1.24 18.36
N ASP A 99 -15.98 -0.32 19.08
CA ASP A 99 -16.11 1.13 18.88
C ASP A 99 -15.08 1.71 17.90
N GLN A 100 -14.21 0.88 17.33
CA GLN A 100 -13.14 1.32 16.42
C GLN A 100 -13.32 0.72 15.02
N GLU A 101 -12.77 1.42 14.05
CA GLU A 101 -12.65 0.94 12.68
C GLU A 101 -11.30 1.36 12.09
N ALA A 102 -10.52 0.36 11.69
CA ALA A 102 -9.21 0.54 11.09
C ALA A 102 -9.33 0.82 9.59
N THR A 103 -8.57 1.82 9.11
CA THR A 103 -8.32 2.05 7.69
C THR A 103 -6.81 2.11 7.44
N ILE A 104 -6.30 1.20 6.61
CA ILE A 104 -4.88 1.18 6.22
C ILE A 104 -4.64 2.21 5.12
N LEU A 105 -3.64 3.07 5.29
CA LEU A 105 -3.19 4.01 4.27
C LEU A 105 -2.02 3.42 3.50
N THR A 106 -2.29 2.91 2.30
CA THR A 106 -1.26 2.29 1.45
C THR A 106 -1.63 2.34 -0.02
N ASP A 107 -0.62 2.49 -0.87
CA ASP A 107 -0.72 2.33 -2.33
C ASP A 107 -0.19 0.96 -2.80
N ASP A 108 0.24 0.06 -1.90
CA ASP A 108 0.77 -1.27 -2.22
C ASP A 108 -0.35 -2.28 -2.52
N TYR A 109 -0.31 -2.92 -3.69
CA TYR A 109 -1.33 -3.89 -4.11
C TYR A 109 -1.34 -5.18 -3.30
N SER A 110 -0.21 -5.66 -2.81
CA SER A 110 -0.14 -6.87 -1.99
C SER A 110 -0.77 -6.63 -0.61
N ILE A 111 -0.55 -5.44 -0.01
CA ILE A 111 -1.24 -5.06 1.23
C ILE A 111 -2.76 -4.95 0.98
N GLN A 112 -3.17 -4.29 -0.10
CA GLN A 112 -4.59 -4.14 -0.46
C GLN A 112 -5.28 -5.50 -0.70
N ASN A 113 -4.59 -6.46 -1.33
CA ASN A 113 -5.16 -7.77 -1.62
C ASN A 113 -5.44 -8.58 -0.34
N VAL A 114 -4.47 -8.61 0.57
CA VAL A 114 -4.62 -9.30 1.86
C VAL A 114 -5.63 -8.57 2.75
N ALA A 115 -5.60 -7.23 2.79
CA ALA A 115 -6.59 -6.44 3.52
C ALA A 115 -8.02 -6.67 2.99
N SER A 116 -8.20 -6.74 1.67
CA SER A 116 -9.50 -7.04 1.04
C SER A 116 -10.03 -8.42 1.43
N THR A 117 -9.17 -9.44 1.44
CA THR A 117 -9.52 -10.80 1.86
C THR A 117 -9.93 -10.85 3.35
N LEU A 118 -9.28 -10.03 4.18
CA LEU A 118 -9.59 -9.87 5.60
C LEU A 118 -10.75 -8.89 5.88
N GLN A 119 -11.36 -8.31 4.86
CA GLN A 119 -12.43 -7.30 4.96
C GLN A 119 -12.00 -6.03 5.73
N ILE A 120 -10.73 -5.68 5.66
CA ILE A 120 -10.16 -4.48 6.27
C ILE A 120 -10.25 -3.33 5.28
N LYS A 121 -10.67 -2.15 5.74
CA LYS A 121 -10.70 -0.94 4.90
C LYS A 121 -9.27 -0.48 4.61
N PHE A 122 -9.06 -0.05 3.38
CA PHE A 122 -7.83 0.61 2.98
C PHE A 122 -8.14 1.81 2.10
N GLN A 123 -7.25 2.78 2.11
CA GLN A 123 -7.36 3.99 1.31
C GLN A 123 -5.97 4.35 0.77
N GLY A 124 -5.88 4.54 -0.54
CA GLY A 124 -4.67 5.08 -1.15
C GLY A 124 -4.48 6.56 -0.80
N PHE A 125 -3.24 7.05 -0.87
CA PHE A 125 -2.90 8.44 -0.53
C PHE A 125 -3.51 9.46 -1.50
N SER A 126 -3.99 8.99 -2.64
CA SER A 126 -4.77 9.78 -3.59
C SER A 126 -6.16 10.08 -3.02
N GLN A 127 -6.30 11.19 -2.29
CA GLN A 127 -7.58 11.89 -2.18
C GLN A 127 -7.99 12.43 -3.56
N LYS A 128 -8.51 11.51 -4.34
CA LYS A 128 -9.39 11.56 -5.50
C LYS A 128 -9.42 10.09 -5.90
N GLY A 129 -10.52 9.39 -5.64
CA GLY A 129 -10.69 8.01 -6.12
C GLY A 129 -10.25 7.88 -7.58
N ILE A 130 -9.82 6.68 -7.99
CA ILE A 130 -9.21 6.38 -9.30
C ILE A 130 -9.82 7.25 -10.42
N THR A 131 -9.15 8.34 -10.77
CA THR A 131 -9.64 9.26 -11.82
C THR A 131 -9.19 8.79 -13.20
N LYS A 132 -8.21 7.88 -13.27
CA LYS A 132 -7.68 7.31 -14.51
C LYS A 132 -7.41 5.82 -14.34
N LYS A 133 -8.18 4.99 -15.06
CA LYS A 133 -7.85 3.58 -15.27
C LYS A 133 -6.69 3.51 -16.27
N PHE A 134 -5.54 2.99 -15.86
CA PHE A 134 -4.41 2.75 -16.75
C PHE A 134 -4.50 1.33 -17.32
N LYS A 135 -4.33 1.20 -18.64
CA LYS A 135 -4.19 -0.10 -19.30
C LYS A 135 -2.72 -0.27 -19.66
N TRP A 136 -2.08 -1.30 -19.12
CA TRP A 136 -0.71 -1.67 -19.48
C TRP A 136 -0.73 -2.44 -20.79
N VAL A 137 0.19 -2.10 -21.71
CA VAL A 137 0.35 -2.74 -23.01
C VAL A 137 1.82 -3.06 -23.27
N SER A 138 2.08 -4.11 -24.04
CA SER A 138 3.42 -4.42 -24.50
C SER A 138 3.80 -3.48 -25.63
N ARG A 139 4.89 -2.72 -25.50
CA ARG A 139 5.42 -1.86 -26.55
C ARG A 139 6.76 -2.37 -27.03
N CYS A 140 6.90 -2.53 -28.34
CA CYS A 140 8.19 -2.88 -28.93
C CYS A 140 9.11 -1.65 -29.01
N PRO A 141 10.34 -1.69 -28.47
CA PRO A 141 11.29 -0.58 -28.59
C PRO A 141 11.80 -0.37 -30.03
N GLY A 142 11.87 -1.45 -30.83
CA GLY A 142 12.28 -1.40 -32.24
C GLY A 142 11.22 -0.73 -33.14
N CYS A 143 10.13 -1.44 -33.45
CA CYS A 143 9.08 -0.94 -34.35
C CYS A 143 8.06 0.03 -33.70
N LYS A 144 8.20 0.34 -32.40
CA LYS A 144 7.33 1.24 -31.62
C LYS A 144 5.84 0.84 -31.50
N LYS A 145 5.42 -0.29 -32.08
CA LYS A 145 4.05 -0.79 -32.00
C LYS A 145 3.68 -1.26 -30.59
N GLN A 146 2.40 -1.08 -30.26
CA GLN A 146 1.79 -1.45 -28.99
C GLN A 146 0.86 -2.64 -29.19
N PHE A 147 0.88 -3.58 -28.26
CA PHE A 147 0.08 -4.80 -28.26
C PHE A 147 -0.73 -4.84 -26.97
N ASN A 148 -2.03 -5.07 -27.10
CA ASN A 148 -2.93 -5.15 -25.94
C ASN A 148 -2.69 -6.40 -25.09
N GLU A 149 -2.07 -7.43 -25.67
CA GLU A 149 -1.70 -8.67 -25.00
C GLU A 149 -0.24 -8.61 -24.53
N ILE A 150 0.07 -9.32 -23.44
CA ILE A 150 1.41 -9.37 -22.87
C ILE A 150 2.27 -10.31 -23.73
N THR A 151 2.75 -9.82 -24.86
CA THR A 151 3.72 -10.54 -25.70
C THR A 151 5.12 -10.15 -25.26
N LYS A 152 6.03 -11.13 -25.04
CA LYS A 152 7.45 -10.91 -24.67
C LYS A 152 8.35 -10.59 -25.87
N ILE A 153 7.98 -11.08 -27.06
CA ILE A 153 8.72 -10.94 -28.30
C ILE A 153 7.80 -10.27 -29.32
N CYS A 154 8.26 -9.22 -29.99
CA CYS A 154 7.45 -8.52 -30.96
C CYS A 154 7.17 -9.41 -32.18
N PRO A 155 5.89 -9.67 -32.54
CA PRO A 155 5.56 -10.51 -33.70
C PRO A 155 5.89 -9.86 -35.05
N ILE A 156 6.38 -8.61 -35.06
CA ILE A 156 6.60 -7.83 -36.28
C ILE A 156 8.08 -7.67 -36.58
N CYS A 157 8.92 -7.50 -35.56
CA CYS A 157 10.36 -7.31 -35.74
C CYS A 157 11.23 -8.16 -34.81
N GLY A 158 10.64 -9.11 -34.06
CA GLY A 158 11.36 -10.05 -33.22
C GLY A 158 12.04 -9.46 -31.97
N THR A 159 11.95 -8.15 -31.74
CA THR A 159 12.58 -7.49 -30.59
C THR A 159 11.84 -7.78 -29.28
N ILE A 160 12.56 -7.90 -28.17
CA ILE A 160 11.99 -8.04 -26.84
C ILE A 160 11.18 -6.78 -26.50
N THR A 161 9.92 -6.98 -26.17
CA THR A 161 8.98 -5.90 -25.83
C THR A 161 9.18 -5.45 -24.38
N LYS A 162 8.78 -4.20 -24.10
CA LYS A 162 8.77 -3.62 -22.74
C LYS A 162 7.34 -3.24 -22.37
N SER A 163 7.00 -3.32 -21.08
CA SER A 163 5.73 -2.83 -20.58
C SER A 163 5.65 -1.30 -20.73
N SER A 164 4.51 -0.80 -21.19
CA SER A 164 4.26 0.63 -21.39
C SER A 164 2.82 0.98 -21.07
N LEU A 165 2.58 2.21 -20.62
CA LEU A 165 1.26 2.74 -20.33
C LEU A 165 0.54 3.10 -21.64
N LEU A 166 -0.66 2.57 -21.86
CA LEU A 166 -1.52 2.96 -22.98
C LEU A 166 -1.92 4.43 -22.81
N HIS A 167 -1.31 5.31 -23.60
CA HIS A 167 -1.71 6.71 -23.66
C HIS A 167 -2.96 6.87 -24.53
N LYS A 168 -4.02 7.43 -23.95
CA LYS A 168 -5.32 7.81 -24.58
C LYS A 168 -5.21 8.88 -25.70
N LYS A 169 -4.10 8.96 -26.43
CA LYS A 169 -3.87 9.98 -27.47
C LYS A 169 -4.37 9.60 -28.86
N ASN A 170 -4.98 8.43 -29.02
CA ASN A 170 -5.64 8.00 -30.27
C ASN A 170 -6.92 7.23 -29.91
N LEU A 171 -7.98 7.98 -29.61
CA LEU A 171 -9.37 7.55 -29.82
C LEU A 171 -9.82 8.24 -31.10
#